data_AF-A0A9X2NG74-F1
#
_entry.id   AF-A0A9X2NG74-F1
#
_cell.length_a   1.000
_cell.length_b   1.000
_cell.length_c   1.000
_cell.angle_alpha   90.00
_cell.angle_beta   90.00
_cell.angle_gamma   90.00
#
_symmetry.space_group_name_H-M   'P 1'
#
loop_
_entity.id
_entity.type
_entity.pdbx_description
1 polymer ?
#
loop_
_entity_poly.entity_id
_entity_poly.type
_entity_poly.pdbx_seq_one_letter_code
_entity_poly.pdbx_strand_id
1 'polypeptide(L)'
;MSEQEPTRGEVGQAVLWLRRHGVAVAAPTRLLATRLGVRGNAAPRGLRVRQAAVVAAAIACGVGYQCLQYLPGVRGVEMTESKMAYFIVIGIQAAAWIGLRYRDRQAAAWLGTRAIEAPVPPRRGLPGGWHTASAVVTFAGGAALGGTMFFATPYRTYAWSWLGVLALALVMSAVLVTGVRRRPVIAEDEASLAVDTVLRREDLRVALPSGYAVLVLTDLVTTHRQPPGFAPWLLGYAALAVALQVVGALADRRHRVALPAGHYGELRPVR
;
A
#
# COMPACT_ATOMS: atom_id res chain seq x y z
N MET A 1 -21.18 10.64 21.59
CA MET A 1 -20.99 9.41 20.77
C MET A 1 -19.63 8.85 21.11
N SER A 2 -19.56 7.65 21.68
CA SER A 2 -18.26 7.01 21.91
C SER A 2 -17.58 6.83 20.56
N GLU A 3 -16.26 7.07 20.48
CA GLU A 3 -15.45 6.90 19.27
C GLU A 3 -15.39 5.43 18.78
N GLN A 4 -16.22 4.58 19.38
CA GLN A 4 -16.25 3.14 19.30
C GLN A 4 -17.42 2.59 18.48
N GLU A 5 -18.42 3.38 18.09
CA GLU A 5 -19.45 2.88 17.17
C GLU A 5 -19.05 3.12 15.72
N PRO A 6 -19.24 2.13 14.82
CA PRO A 6 -19.02 2.36 13.39
C PRO A 6 -19.95 3.46 12.90
N THR A 7 -19.38 4.44 12.22
CA THR A 7 -20.16 5.54 11.65
C THR A 7 -21.08 5.03 10.54
N ARG A 8 -22.18 5.75 10.25
CA ARG A 8 -23.08 5.38 9.13
C ARG A 8 -22.34 5.22 7.80
N GLY A 9 -21.30 6.04 7.56
CA GLY A 9 -20.45 5.93 6.38
C GLY A 9 -19.64 4.63 6.35
N GLU A 10 -19.11 4.19 7.50
CA GLU A 10 -18.38 2.92 7.61
C GLU A 10 -19.30 1.72 7.37
N VAL A 11 -20.52 1.75 7.91
CA VAL A 11 -21.55 0.73 7.65
C VAL A 11 -21.88 0.65 6.16
N GLY A 12 -22.13 1.80 5.50
CA GLY A 12 -22.42 1.83 4.07
C GLY A 12 -21.28 1.30 3.20
N GLN A 13 -20.03 1.65 3.52
CA GLN A 13 -18.86 1.14 2.81
C GLN A 13 -18.64 -0.36 3.04
N ALA A 14 -18.93 -0.86 4.25
CA ALA A 14 -18.88 -2.28 4.55
C ALA A 14 -19.93 -3.06 3.74
N VAL A 15 -21.17 -2.58 3.67
CA VAL A 15 -22.22 -3.16 2.80
C VAL A 15 -21.76 -3.18 1.34
N LEU A 16 -21.20 -2.08 0.84
CA LEU A 16 -20.71 -1.99 -0.54
C LEU A 16 -19.55 -2.97 -0.80
N TRP A 17 -18.65 -3.15 0.16
CA TRP A 17 -17.56 -4.10 0.06
C TRP A 17 -18.07 -5.54 0.06
N LEU A 18 -19.00 -5.90 0.95
CA LEU A 18 -19.60 -7.23 1.02
C LEU A 18 -20.36 -7.56 -0.27
N ARG A 19 -21.12 -6.60 -0.80
CA ARG A 19 -21.85 -6.75 -2.07
C ARG A 19 -20.91 -7.02 -3.25
N ARG A 20 -19.76 -6.35 -3.29
CA ARG A 20 -18.72 -6.60 -4.32
C ARG A 20 -18.11 -8.01 -4.23
N HIS A 21 -18.24 -8.66 -3.08
CA HIS A 21 -17.79 -10.03 -2.82
C HIS A 21 -18.94 -11.06 -2.80
N GLY A 22 -20.12 -10.69 -3.32
CA GLY A 22 -21.26 -11.60 -3.49
C GLY A 22 -22.17 -11.73 -2.26
N VAL A 23 -21.95 -10.94 -1.21
CA VAL A 23 -22.72 -11.01 0.04
C VAL A 23 -23.66 -9.81 0.16
N ALA A 24 -24.97 -10.06 0.27
CA ALA A 24 -25.97 -9.03 0.46
C ALA A 24 -26.44 -8.97 1.92
N VAL A 25 -26.13 -7.88 2.62
CA VAL A 25 -26.57 -7.59 3.99
C VAL A 25 -27.16 -6.20 4.08
N ALA A 26 -28.14 -5.99 4.97
CA ALA A 26 -28.65 -4.67 5.31
C ALA A 26 -27.76 -3.98 6.35
N ALA A 27 -27.35 -4.72 7.38
CA ALA A 27 -26.48 -4.22 8.44
C ALA A 27 -25.36 -5.22 8.72
N PRO A 28 -24.10 -4.94 8.33
CA PRO A 28 -22.97 -5.82 8.64
C PRO A 28 -22.71 -5.91 10.15
N THR A 29 -22.09 -7.00 10.61
CA THR A 29 -21.68 -7.10 12.02
C THR A 29 -20.79 -5.91 12.41
N ARG A 30 -20.79 -5.53 13.68
CA ARG A 30 -20.01 -4.38 14.17
C ARG A 30 -18.52 -4.53 13.83
N LEU A 31 -17.98 -5.75 13.95
CA LEU A 31 -16.61 -6.07 13.60
C LEU A 31 -16.33 -5.77 12.11
N LEU A 32 -17.19 -6.28 11.22
CA LEU A 32 -17.06 -6.09 9.78
C LEU A 32 -17.26 -4.63 9.38
N ALA A 33 -18.23 -3.92 9.97
CA ALA A 33 -18.47 -2.51 9.73
C ALA A 33 -17.22 -1.66 10.02
N THR A 34 -16.59 -1.88 11.19
CA THR A 34 -15.40 -1.13 11.61
C THR A 34 -14.17 -1.45 10.74
N ARG A 35 -13.97 -2.72 10.38
CA ARG A 35 -12.82 -3.12 9.55
C ARG A 35 -13.00 -2.68 8.10
N LEU A 36 -14.15 -2.94 7.49
CA LEU A 36 -14.37 -2.66 6.07
C LEU A 36 -14.60 -1.17 5.81
N GLY A 37 -15.21 -0.45 6.74
CA GLY A 37 -15.58 0.95 6.56
C GLY A 37 -14.39 1.89 6.28
N VAL A 38 -13.25 1.66 6.93
CA VAL A 38 -12.05 2.51 6.76
C VAL A 38 -11.43 2.39 5.37
N ARG A 39 -11.71 1.29 4.64
CA ARG A 39 -11.16 1.01 3.31
C ARG A 39 -11.90 1.75 2.19
N GLY A 40 -13.06 2.33 2.47
CA GLY A 40 -13.91 3.04 1.51
C GLY A 40 -13.92 4.57 1.67
N ASN A 41 -12.84 5.17 2.19
CA ASN A 41 -12.74 6.61 2.50
C ASN A 41 -13.74 7.13 3.55
N ALA A 42 -14.46 6.26 4.26
CA ALA A 42 -15.40 6.65 5.32
C ALA A 42 -14.71 6.86 6.68
N ALA A 43 -13.40 7.14 6.70
CA ALA A 43 -12.65 7.36 7.93
C ALA A 43 -13.26 8.50 8.77
N PRO A 44 -13.29 8.41 10.11
CA PRO A 44 -13.76 9.49 10.97
C PRO A 44 -12.84 10.71 10.86
N ARG A 45 -13.36 11.91 11.19
CA ARG A 45 -12.62 13.18 11.05
C ARG A 45 -11.26 13.16 11.76
N GLY A 46 -11.19 12.65 12.99
CA GLY A 46 -9.92 12.54 13.72
C GLY A 46 -8.88 11.68 13.00
N LEU A 47 -9.30 10.57 12.38
CA LEU A 47 -8.40 9.73 11.60
C LEU A 47 -7.95 10.43 10.31
N ARG A 48 -8.84 11.16 9.62
CA ARG A 48 -8.47 11.95 8.44
C ARG A 48 -7.45 13.03 8.75
N VAL A 49 -7.60 13.72 9.89
CA VAL A 49 -6.62 14.72 10.35
C VAL A 49 -5.26 14.05 10.57
N ARG A 50 -5.21 12.89 11.22
CA ARG A 50 -3.97 12.12 11.39
C ARG A 50 -3.36 11.68 10.05
N GLN A 51 -4.17 11.23 9.11
CA GLN A 51 -3.72 10.86 7.76
C GLN A 51 -3.14 12.07 7.01
N ALA A 52 -3.83 13.21 7.05
CA ALA A 52 -3.35 14.46 6.47
C ALA A 52 -2.03 14.90 7.10
N ALA A 53 -1.88 14.78 8.43
CA ALA A 53 -0.64 15.09 9.13
C ALA A 53 0.52 14.18 8.68
N VAL A 54 0.28 12.89 8.44
CA VAL A 54 1.31 11.95 7.92
C VAL A 54 1.74 12.33 6.50
N VAL A 55 0.78 12.68 5.62
CA VAL A 55 1.11 13.14 4.27
C VAL A 55 1.87 14.46 4.31
N ALA A 56 1.45 15.42 5.14
CA ALA A 56 2.14 16.69 5.32
C ALA A 56 3.57 16.50 5.84
N ALA A 57 3.77 15.59 6.80
CA ALA A 57 5.10 15.23 7.29
C ALA A 57 5.97 14.61 6.19
N ALA A 58 5.41 13.73 5.34
CA ALA A 58 6.14 13.17 4.21
C ALA A 58 6.55 14.24 3.18
N ILE A 59 5.67 15.19 2.88
CA ILE A 59 5.99 16.35 2.03
C ILE A 59 7.11 17.19 2.66
N ALA A 60 7.02 17.48 3.96
CA ALA A 60 8.07 18.20 4.68
C ALA A 60 9.42 17.45 4.64
N CYS A 61 9.42 16.12 4.76
CA CYS A 61 10.61 15.30 4.56
C CYS A 61 11.15 15.39 3.12
N GLY A 62 10.26 15.43 2.12
CA GLY A 62 10.64 15.67 0.73
C GLY A 62 11.33 17.02 0.54
N VAL A 63 10.79 18.08 1.12
CA VAL A 63 11.41 19.43 1.13
C VAL A 63 12.75 19.40 1.84
N GLY A 64 12.84 18.76 3.01
CA GLY A 64 14.12 18.57 3.70
C GLY A 64 15.15 17.80 2.87
N TYR A 65 14.71 16.79 2.12
CA TYR A 65 15.55 16.05 1.19
C TYR A 65 16.01 16.91 0.01
N GLN A 66 15.16 17.82 -0.51
CA GLN A 66 15.58 18.81 -1.51
C GLN A 66 16.72 19.69 -0.97
N CYS A 67 16.69 20.08 0.30
CA CYS A 67 17.73 20.91 0.89
C CYS A 67 19.12 20.26 0.89
N LEU A 68 19.24 18.94 0.69
CA LEU A 68 20.53 18.26 0.51
C LEU A 68 21.30 18.80 -0.70
N GLN A 69 20.61 19.41 -1.67
CA GLN A 69 21.21 20.06 -2.83
C GLN A 69 22.15 21.23 -2.46
N TYR A 70 22.00 21.79 -1.26
CA TYR A 70 22.80 22.91 -0.77
C TYR A 70 24.03 22.46 0.04
N LEU A 71 24.22 21.15 0.24
CA LEU A 71 25.37 20.65 0.97
C LEU A 71 26.66 20.77 0.13
N PRO A 72 27.81 21.05 0.77
CA PRO A 72 29.10 21.09 0.08
C PRO A 72 29.36 19.78 -0.67
N GLY A 73 29.76 19.88 -1.94
CA GLY A 73 30.06 18.72 -2.78
C GLY A 73 28.84 18.06 -3.46
N VAL A 74 27.62 18.54 -3.21
CA VAL A 74 26.42 18.10 -3.94
C VAL A 74 26.18 19.02 -5.13
N ARG A 75 26.17 18.46 -6.34
CA ARG A 75 25.75 19.19 -7.54
C ARG A 75 24.23 19.25 -7.57
N GLY A 76 23.65 20.24 -6.88
CA GLY A 76 22.21 20.30 -6.62
C GLY A 76 21.30 20.21 -7.84
N VAL A 77 21.73 20.74 -8.99
CA VAL A 77 21.00 20.69 -10.27
C VAL A 77 20.87 19.26 -10.82
N GLU A 78 21.70 18.33 -10.34
CA GLU A 78 21.73 16.93 -10.80
C GLU A 78 20.87 16.00 -9.93
N MET A 79 20.25 16.45 -8.83
CA MET A 79 19.38 15.58 -8.03
C MET A 79 18.11 15.17 -8.80
N THR A 80 17.63 13.95 -8.56
CA THR A 80 16.35 13.45 -9.11
C THR A 80 15.20 14.38 -8.69
N GLU A 81 14.33 14.76 -9.62
CA GLU A 81 13.14 15.57 -9.33
C GLU A 81 11.97 14.70 -8.88
N SER A 82 11.97 13.43 -9.28
CA SER A 82 10.97 12.43 -8.92
C SER A 82 10.84 12.21 -7.41
N LYS A 83 11.85 12.59 -6.62
CA LYS A 83 11.85 12.48 -5.16
C LYS A 83 10.56 12.99 -4.51
N MET A 84 10.00 14.11 -4.96
CA MET A 84 8.74 14.62 -4.39
C MET A 84 7.58 13.66 -4.62
N ALA A 85 7.49 13.08 -5.81
CA ALA A 85 6.50 12.06 -6.11
C ALA A 85 6.70 10.81 -5.22
N TYR A 86 7.95 10.38 -4.99
CA TYR A 86 8.25 9.28 -4.04
C TYR A 86 7.74 9.60 -2.63
N PHE A 87 8.10 10.76 -2.08
CA PHE A 87 7.68 11.16 -0.74
C PHE A 87 6.16 11.28 -0.60
N ILE A 88 5.47 11.83 -1.61
CA ILE A 88 4.00 11.91 -1.63
C ILE A 88 3.39 10.51 -1.62
N VAL A 89 3.85 9.60 -2.49
CA VAL A 89 3.33 8.22 -2.56
C VAL A 89 3.61 7.45 -1.28
N ILE A 90 4.80 7.58 -0.70
CA ILE A 90 5.15 6.99 0.60
C ILE A 90 4.22 7.53 1.70
N GLY A 91 4.01 8.85 1.74
CA GLY A 91 3.11 9.50 2.69
C GLY A 91 1.67 9.00 2.59
N ILE A 92 1.14 8.87 1.37
CA ILE A 92 -0.20 8.33 1.11
C ILE A 92 -0.29 6.87 1.57
N GLN A 93 0.69 6.04 1.23
CA GLN A 93 0.73 4.63 1.66
C GLN A 93 0.81 4.50 3.19
N ALA A 94 1.66 5.30 3.84
CA ALA A 94 1.79 5.33 5.28
C ALA A 94 0.49 5.80 5.97
N ALA A 95 -0.16 6.84 5.44
CA ALA A 95 -1.41 7.35 5.95
C ALA A 95 -2.55 6.32 5.83
N ALA A 96 -2.66 5.66 4.67
CA ALA A 96 -3.61 4.56 4.48
C ALA A 96 -3.34 3.44 5.49
N TRP A 97 -2.08 3.01 5.62
CA TRP A 97 -1.68 1.93 6.51
C TRP A 97 -1.95 2.21 7.99
N ILE A 98 -1.65 3.42 8.46
CA ILE A 98 -1.93 3.82 9.83
C ILE A 98 -3.44 3.77 10.12
N GLY A 99 -4.27 4.19 9.17
CA GLY A 99 -5.73 4.10 9.30
C GLY A 99 -6.23 2.68 9.42
N LEU A 100 -5.73 1.78 8.58
CA LEU A 100 -6.03 0.35 8.65
C LEU A 100 -5.63 -0.21 10.02
N ARG A 101 -4.38 0.02 10.45
CA ARG A 101 -3.85 -0.48 11.71
C ARG A 101 -4.59 0.05 12.94
N TYR A 102 -5.02 1.30 12.91
CA TYR A 102 -5.77 1.90 14.00
C TYR A 102 -7.13 1.18 14.19
N ARG A 103 -7.91 1.03 13.12
CA ARG A 103 -9.20 0.32 13.19
C ARG A 103 -9.06 -1.16 13.48
N ASP A 104 -8.00 -1.79 12.96
CA ASP A 104 -7.71 -3.19 13.25
C ASP A 104 -7.38 -3.42 14.73
N ARG A 105 -6.60 -2.52 15.36
CA ARG A 105 -6.33 -2.58 16.80
C ARG A 105 -7.59 -2.37 17.63
N GLN A 106 -8.46 -1.45 17.19
CA GLN A 106 -9.74 -1.21 17.86
C GLN A 106 -10.67 -2.42 17.77
N ALA A 107 -10.74 -3.04 16.58
CA ALA A 107 -11.48 -4.29 16.37
C ALA A 107 -10.93 -5.44 17.23
N ALA A 108 -9.61 -5.60 17.30
CA ALA A 108 -8.97 -6.60 18.17
C ALA A 108 -9.29 -6.36 19.65
N ALA A 109 -9.24 -5.10 20.10
CA ALA A 109 -9.53 -4.74 21.48
C ALA A 109 -10.98 -5.08 21.89
N TRP A 110 -11.93 -4.98 20.96
CA TRP A 110 -13.33 -5.36 21.23
C TRP A 110 -13.57 -6.86 21.26
N LEU A 111 -12.86 -7.62 20.43
CA LEU A 111 -13.00 -9.07 20.43
C LEU A 111 -12.55 -9.66 21.77
N GLY A 112 -11.50 -9.12 22.38
CA GLY A 112 -11.00 -9.61 23.67
C GLY A 112 -10.75 -11.12 23.60
N THR A 113 -11.41 -11.88 24.46
CA THR A 113 -11.35 -13.35 24.52
C THR A 113 -12.23 -14.07 23.49
N ARG A 114 -13.09 -13.35 22.75
CA ARG A 114 -13.99 -13.92 21.73
C ARG A 114 -13.31 -14.06 20.36
N ALA A 115 -12.06 -13.65 20.24
CA ALA A 115 -11.30 -13.86 19.01
C ALA A 115 -11.13 -15.37 18.78
N ILE A 116 -11.42 -15.84 17.58
CA ILE A 116 -11.08 -17.22 17.22
C ILE A 116 -9.57 -17.37 17.31
N GLU A 117 -9.12 -18.30 18.15
CA GLU A 117 -7.75 -18.79 18.17
C GLU A 117 -7.51 -19.69 16.93
N ALA A 118 -7.59 -19.09 15.75
CA ALA A 118 -7.31 -19.79 14.52
C ALA A 118 -5.79 -19.82 14.29
N PRO A 119 -5.22 -20.95 13.87
CA PRO A 119 -3.86 -20.99 13.37
C PRO A 119 -3.70 -19.94 12.28
N VAL A 120 -2.61 -19.17 12.33
CA VAL A 120 -2.31 -18.17 11.30
C VAL A 120 -2.40 -18.85 9.93
N PRO A 121 -3.24 -18.34 8.99
CA PRO A 121 -3.46 -19.02 7.72
C PRO A 121 -2.13 -19.29 7.02
N PRO A 122 -1.99 -20.46 6.37
CA PRO A 122 -0.70 -20.92 5.85
C PRO A 122 -0.10 -19.87 4.90
N ARG A 123 1.15 -19.49 5.17
CA ARG A 123 1.90 -18.43 4.47
C ARG A 123 1.93 -18.61 2.94
N ARG A 124 1.68 -19.82 2.45
CA ARG A 124 1.62 -20.19 1.03
C ARG A 124 0.42 -19.60 0.27
N GLY A 125 -0.60 -19.07 0.96
CA GLY A 125 -1.82 -18.49 0.35
C GLY A 125 -1.84 -16.97 0.18
N LEU A 126 -0.77 -16.28 0.57
CA LEU A 126 -0.56 -14.85 0.29
C LEU A 126 -0.01 -14.70 -1.14
N PRO A 127 -0.26 -13.57 -1.86
CA PRO A 127 0.10 -13.38 -3.26
C PRO A 127 1.62 -13.47 -3.48
N GLY A 128 2.13 -14.70 -3.60
CA GLY A 128 3.51 -15.02 -3.23
C GLY A 128 4.50 -14.86 -4.38
N GLY A 129 4.05 -15.12 -5.61
CA GLY A 129 4.88 -15.00 -6.81
C GLY A 129 4.93 -13.58 -7.36
N TRP A 130 3.76 -13.06 -7.78
CA TRP A 130 3.72 -11.82 -8.55
C TRP A 130 4.16 -10.58 -7.77
N HIS A 131 3.77 -10.47 -6.49
CA HIS A 131 4.13 -9.31 -5.68
C HIS A 131 5.64 -9.30 -5.41
N THR A 132 6.20 -10.48 -5.14
CA THR A 132 7.64 -10.66 -4.97
C THR A 132 8.38 -10.38 -6.27
N ALA A 133 7.91 -10.88 -7.42
CA ALA A 133 8.52 -10.60 -8.72
C ALA A 133 8.49 -9.10 -9.05
N SER A 134 7.35 -8.43 -8.85
CA SER A 134 7.22 -6.98 -9.03
C SER A 134 8.14 -6.21 -8.08
N ALA A 135 8.21 -6.59 -6.80
CA ALA A 135 9.12 -5.97 -5.84
C ALA A 135 10.59 -6.17 -6.22
N VAL A 136 10.98 -7.38 -6.62
CA VAL A 136 12.35 -7.67 -7.08
C VAL A 136 12.69 -6.83 -8.29
N VAL A 137 11.83 -6.77 -9.30
CA VAL A 137 12.09 -5.95 -10.49
C VAL A 137 12.16 -4.47 -10.13
N THR A 138 11.22 -3.94 -9.35
CA THR A 138 11.28 -2.53 -8.91
C THR A 138 12.56 -2.23 -8.16
N PHE A 139 12.85 -2.96 -7.09
CA PHE A 139 13.91 -2.55 -6.17
C PHE A 139 15.28 -3.04 -6.61
N ALA A 140 15.42 -4.31 -7.01
CA ALA A 140 16.70 -4.82 -7.50
C ALA A 140 17.00 -4.30 -8.91
N GLY A 141 16.00 -4.23 -9.80
CA GLY A 141 16.18 -3.65 -11.13
C GLY A 141 16.47 -2.15 -11.07
N GLY A 142 15.74 -1.41 -10.23
CA GLY A 142 16.04 0.02 -9.99
C GLY A 142 17.42 0.22 -9.35
N ALA A 143 17.82 -0.61 -8.40
CA ALA A 143 19.15 -0.55 -7.81
C ALA A 143 20.26 -0.87 -8.82
N ALA A 144 20.06 -1.86 -9.69
CA ALA A 144 21.00 -2.20 -10.76
C ALA A 144 21.14 -1.04 -11.76
N LEU A 145 20.04 -0.41 -12.17
CA LEU A 145 20.08 0.77 -13.04
C LEU A 145 20.75 1.95 -12.36
N GLY A 146 20.37 2.27 -11.12
CA GLY A 146 20.98 3.38 -10.37
C GLY A 146 22.47 3.15 -10.13
N GLY A 147 22.88 1.92 -9.78
CA GLY A 147 24.28 1.53 -9.67
C GLY A 147 25.02 1.68 -10.99
N THR A 148 24.44 1.22 -12.10
CA THR A 148 25.02 1.38 -13.44
C THR A 148 25.22 2.86 -13.78
N MET A 149 24.22 3.71 -13.55
CA MET A 149 24.36 5.16 -13.74
C MET A 149 25.47 5.76 -12.86
N PHE A 150 25.57 5.32 -11.60
CA PHE A 150 26.57 5.80 -10.65
C PHE A 150 28.00 5.46 -11.08
N PHE A 151 28.23 4.23 -11.55
CA PHE A 151 29.57 3.75 -11.91
C PHE A 151 29.96 4.09 -13.36
N ALA A 152 29.02 4.08 -14.31
CA ALA A 152 29.31 4.21 -15.73
C ALA A 152 29.16 5.64 -16.28
N THR A 153 28.67 6.60 -15.47
CA THR A 153 28.38 7.97 -15.95
C THR A 153 28.87 9.03 -14.97
N PRO A 154 29.04 10.30 -15.41
CA PRO A 154 29.39 11.40 -14.50
C PRO A 154 28.21 11.86 -13.60
N TYR A 155 26.98 11.36 -13.82
CA TYR A 155 25.76 11.79 -13.12
C TYR A 155 25.58 11.10 -11.76
N ARG A 156 26.62 11.13 -10.93
CA ARG A 156 26.65 10.41 -9.64
C ARG A 156 25.62 10.95 -8.65
N THR A 157 25.40 12.26 -8.63
CA THR A 157 24.42 12.90 -7.74
C THR A 157 22.99 12.48 -8.09
N TYR A 158 22.66 12.40 -9.38
CA TYR A 158 21.39 11.85 -9.85
C TYR A 158 21.19 10.42 -9.34
N ALA A 159 22.15 9.54 -9.66
CA ALA A 159 22.09 8.13 -9.32
C ALA A 159 21.96 7.88 -7.81
N TRP A 160 22.80 8.53 -7.01
CA TRP A 160 22.74 8.41 -5.54
C TRP A 160 21.41 8.94 -4.96
N SER A 161 20.93 10.09 -5.43
CA SER A 161 19.67 10.64 -4.94
C SER A 161 18.46 9.76 -5.28
N TRP A 162 18.43 9.19 -6.49
CA TRP A 162 17.40 8.22 -6.88
C TRP A 162 17.49 6.92 -6.07
N LEU A 163 18.70 6.36 -5.90
CA LEU A 163 18.91 5.18 -5.05
C LEU A 163 18.47 5.42 -3.60
N GLY A 164 18.72 6.62 -3.06
CA GLY A 164 18.28 6.99 -1.71
C GLY A 164 16.76 6.95 -1.54
N VAL A 165 16.00 7.57 -2.45
CA VAL A 165 14.53 7.53 -2.39
C VAL A 165 13.96 6.15 -2.72
N LEU A 166 14.62 5.38 -3.60
CA LEU A 166 14.26 4.00 -3.90
C LEU A 166 14.46 3.09 -2.67
N ALA A 167 15.54 3.27 -1.92
CA ALA A 167 15.79 2.56 -0.67
C ALA A 167 14.72 2.88 0.39
N LEU A 168 14.33 4.16 0.53
CA LEU A 168 13.22 4.55 1.42
C LEU A 168 11.90 3.88 1.01
N ALA A 169 11.60 3.84 -0.30
CA ALA A 169 10.42 3.16 -0.82
C ALA A 169 10.46 1.64 -0.52
N LEU A 170 11.62 0.99 -0.65
CA LEU A 170 11.82 -0.41 -0.27
C LEU A 170 11.51 -0.63 1.21
N VAL A 171 12.04 0.22 2.09
CA VAL A 171 11.77 0.15 3.54
C VAL A 171 10.26 0.27 3.80
N MET A 172 9.59 1.24 3.17
CA MET A 172 8.15 1.42 3.33
C MET A 172 7.37 0.19 2.86
N SER A 173 7.65 -0.34 1.66
CA SER A 173 7.05 -1.58 1.15
C SER A 173 7.29 -2.76 2.09
N ALA A 174 8.51 -2.91 2.62
CA ALA A 174 8.85 -3.97 3.57
C ALA A 174 8.07 -3.85 4.88
N VAL A 175 7.88 -2.63 5.40
CA VAL A 175 7.07 -2.35 6.60
C VAL A 175 5.60 -2.75 6.37
N LEU A 176 5.02 -2.40 5.22
CA LEU A 176 3.65 -2.76 4.86
C LEU A 176 3.47 -4.28 4.76
N VAL A 177 4.32 -4.94 3.97
CA VAL A 177 4.26 -6.38 3.75
C VAL A 177 4.45 -7.14 5.06
N THR A 178 5.45 -6.75 5.85
CA THR A 178 5.70 -7.35 7.17
C THR A 178 4.55 -7.10 8.12
N GLY A 179 3.98 -5.90 8.10
CA GLY A 179 2.83 -5.52 8.90
C GLY A 179 1.58 -6.36 8.58
N VAL A 180 1.30 -6.63 7.31
CA VAL A 180 0.21 -7.53 6.89
C VAL A 180 0.49 -8.98 7.28
N ARG A 181 1.74 -9.45 7.09
CA ARG A 181 2.14 -10.83 7.41
C ARG A 181 2.12 -11.14 8.91
N ARG A 182 2.53 -10.18 9.75
CA ARG A 182 2.60 -10.33 11.21
C ARG A 182 1.30 -9.95 11.92
N ARG A 183 0.29 -9.50 11.19
CA ARG A 183 -1.01 -9.12 11.76
C ARG A 183 -1.70 -10.36 12.39
N PRO A 184 -2.21 -10.27 13.64
CA PRO A 184 -3.00 -11.35 14.23
C PRO A 184 -4.31 -11.56 13.46
N VAL A 185 -4.88 -12.76 13.52
CA VAL A 185 -6.20 -13.04 12.96
C VAL A 185 -7.24 -12.26 13.78
N ILE A 186 -8.13 -11.54 13.09
CA ILE A 186 -9.18 -10.74 13.73
C ILE A 186 -10.54 -11.23 13.23
N ALA A 187 -11.05 -12.30 13.85
CA ALA A 187 -12.30 -12.93 13.44
C ALA A 187 -13.09 -13.42 14.68
N GLU A 188 -14.40 -13.26 14.64
CA GLU A 188 -15.35 -13.80 15.65
C GLU A 188 -15.98 -15.13 15.23
N ASP A 189 -16.14 -15.34 13.92
CA ASP A 189 -16.75 -16.51 13.28
C ASP A 189 -16.02 -16.87 11.96
N GLU A 190 -16.41 -17.97 11.34
CA GLU A 190 -15.86 -18.43 10.05
C GLU A 190 -16.05 -17.39 8.93
N ALA A 191 -17.17 -16.66 8.95
CA ALA A 191 -17.48 -15.61 7.99
C ALA A 191 -16.47 -14.45 8.07
N SER A 192 -16.16 -14.01 9.29
CA SER A 192 -15.16 -12.98 9.58
C SER A 192 -13.74 -13.46 9.30
N LEU A 193 -13.45 -14.76 9.46
CA LEU A 193 -12.17 -15.35 9.09
C LEU A 193 -11.95 -15.34 7.58
N ALA A 194 -12.99 -15.66 6.80
CA ALA A 194 -12.96 -15.52 5.35
C ALA A 194 -12.72 -14.05 4.93
N VAL A 195 -13.39 -13.10 5.58
CA VAL A 195 -13.15 -11.67 5.34
C VAL A 195 -11.71 -11.27 5.71
N ASP A 196 -11.18 -11.70 6.86
CA ASP A 196 -9.79 -11.41 7.26
C ASP A 196 -8.79 -11.88 6.19
N THR A 197 -9.03 -13.07 5.63
CA THR A 197 -8.18 -13.65 4.58
C THR A 197 -8.19 -12.82 3.31
N VAL A 198 -9.37 -12.38 2.86
CA VAL A 198 -9.50 -11.50 1.69
C VAL A 198 -8.84 -10.15 1.95
N LEU A 199 -9.08 -9.55 3.12
CA LEU A 199 -8.53 -8.24 3.48
C LEU A 199 -7.01 -8.24 3.53
N ARG A 200 -6.36 -9.31 4.00
CA ARG A 200 -4.89 -9.41 3.94
C ARG A 200 -4.35 -9.36 2.52
N ARG A 201 -5.05 -9.98 1.57
CA ARG A 201 -4.66 -9.94 0.14
C ARG A 201 -4.86 -8.53 -0.43
N GLU A 202 -5.97 -7.88 -0.08
CA GLU A 202 -6.23 -6.50 -0.51
C GLU A 202 -5.27 -5.49 0.11
N ASP A 203 -4.93 -5.63 1.39
CA ASP A 203 -4.01 -4.75 2.11
C ASP A 203 -2.60 -4.82 1.51
N LEU A 204 -2.17 -5.96 0.95
CA LEU A 204 -0.91 -6.05 0.20
C LEU A 204 -0.90 -5.23 -1.09
N ARG A 205 -2.07 -4.93 -1.66
CA ARG A 205 -2.20 -4.01 -2.80
C ARG A 205 -2.07 -2.54 -2.37
N VAL A 206 -1.88 -2.22 -1.09
CA VAL A 206 -1.45 -0.88 -0.68
C VAL A 206 0.04 -0.68 -0.97
N ALA A 207 0.84 -1.76 -0.91
CA ALA A 207 2.29 -1.71 -1.05
C ALA A 207 2.81 -1.77 -2.50
N LEU A 208 1.95 -1.53 -3.51
CA LEU A 208 2.20 -1.74 -4.96
C LEU A 208 3.63 -1.36 -5.37
N PRO A 209 4.56 -2.34 -5.47
CA PRO A 209 5.97 -2.03 -5.66
C PRO A 209 6.22 -1.38 -7.02
N SER A 210 5.50 -1.80 -8.06
CA SER A 210 5.63 -1.20 -9.40
C SER A 210 5.28 0.28 -9.46
N GLY A 211 4.48 0.79 -8.50
CA GLY A 211 4.17 2.22 -8.42
C GLY A 211 5.44 3.06 -8.33
N TYR A 212 6.41 2.61 -7.52
CA TYR A 212 7.71 3.26 -7.37
C TYR A 212 8.58 3.20 -8.62
N ALA A 213 8.39 2.21 -9.50
CA ALA A 213 9.11 2.15 -10.77
C ALA A 213 8.63 3.22 -11.75
N VAL A 214 7.36 3.60 -11.70
CA VAL A 214 6.78 4.63 -12.57
C VAL A 214 7.22 6.03 -12.16
N LEU A 215 7.46 6.27 -10.86
CA LEU A 215 7.78 7.62 -10.37
C LEU A 215 9.07 8.18 -10.98
N VAL A 216 10.06 7.34 -11.30
CA VAL A 216 11.29 7.80 -11.96
C VAL A 216 11.03 8.43 -13.34
N LEU A 217 9.93 8.05 -14.01
CA LEU A 217 9.58 8.62 -15.32
C LEU A 217 9.19 10.10 -15.24
N THR A 218 8.87 10.62 -14.05
CA THR A 218 8.66 12.06 -13.85
C THR A 218 9.90 12.87 -14.19
N ASP A 219 11.11 12.33 -13.99
CA ASP A 219 12.37 12.98 -14.41
C ASP A 219 12.46 13.08 -15.93
N LEU A 220 12.00 12.03 -16.64
CA LEU A 220 11.98 12.01 -18.11
C LEU A 220 11.02 13.04 -18.68
N VAL A 221 9.95 13.40 -17.98
CA VAL A 221 8.95 14.35 -18.50
C VAL A 221 9.30 15.79 -18.13
N THR A 222 9.92 16.01 -16.96
CA THR A 222 10.04 17.35 -16.39
C THR A 222 11.39 18.02 -16.66
N THR A 223 12.50 17.28 -16.54
CA THR A 223 13.83 17.91 -16.47
C THR A 223 14.91 17.23 -17.29
N HIS A 224 14.68 16.00 -17.74
CA HIS A 224 15.66 15.20 -18.49
C HIS A 224 17.05 15.09 -17.79
N ARG A 225 17.07 15.10 -16.45
CA ARG A 225 18.32 15.07 -15.64
C ARG A 225 19.02 13.72 -15.56
N GLN A 226 18.36 12.66 -16.00
CA GLN A 226 18.96 11.35 -16.15
C GLN A 226 20.14 11.38 -17.16
N PRO A 227 21.10 10.46 -17.06
CA PRO A 227 22.21 10.43 -18.02
C PRO A 227 21.72 10.23 -19.46
N PRO A 228 22.36 10.87 -20.46
CA PRO A 228 22.04 10.65 -21.87
C PRO A 228 22.08 9.17 -22.23
N GLY A 229 21.10 8.71 -23.01
CA GLY A 229 20.96 7.31 -23.42
C GLY A 229 20.28 6.39 -22.39
N PHE A 230 20.02 6.84 -21.15
CA PHE A 230 19.31 6.02 -20.15
C PHE A 230 17.77 6.06 -20.24
N ALA A 231 17.21 6.99 -21.01
CA ALA A 231 15.76 7.11 -21.19
C ALA A 231 15.06 5.79 -21.62
N PRO A 232 15.52 5.06 -22.67
CA PRO A 232 14.90 3.80 -23.05
C PRO A 232 15.00 2.72 -21.96
N TRP A 233 16.10 2.71 -21.18
CA TRP A 233 16.28 1.77 -20.08
C TRP A 233 15.32 2.03 -18.92
N LEU A 234 15.10 3.31 -18.56
CA LEU A 234 14.12 3.71 -17.55
C LEU A 234 12.69 3.38 -17.98
N LEU A 235 12.35 3.60 -19.25
CA LEU A 235 11.06 3.22 -19.82
C LEU A 235 10.85 1.71 -19.79
N GLY A 236 11.84 0.93 -20.24
CA GLY A 236 11.79 -0.53 -20.22
C GLY A 236 11.65 -1.10 -18.80
N TYR A 237 12.38 -0.53 -17.84
CA TYR A 237 12.27 -0.86 -16.43
C TYR A 237 10.87 -0.61 -15.86
N ALA A 238 10.31 0.59 -16.06
CA ALA A 238 8.98 0.93 -15.58
C ALA A 238 7.90 0.06 -16.26
N ALA A 239 8.01 -0.16 -17.57
CA ALA A 239 7.10 -1.02 -18.33
C ALA A 239 7.13 -2.46 -17.82
N LEU A 240 8.32 -3.03 -17.57
CA LEU A 240 8.47 -4.38 -17.03
C LEU A 240 7.85 -4.50 -15.63
N ALA A 241 8.13 -3.55 -14.73
CA ALA A 241 7.58 -3.54 -13.37
C ALA A 241 6.05 -3.46 -13.39
N VAL A 242 5.47 -2.61 -14.25
CA VAL A 242 4.02 -2.47 -14.42
C VAL A 242 3.42 -3.72 -15.06
N ALA A 243 4.05 -4.30 -16.09
CA ALA A 243 3.57 -5.51 -16.75
C ALA A 243 3.47 -6.68 -15.74
N LEU A 244 4.49 -6.88 -14.91
CA LEU A 244 4.46 -7.90 -13.85
C LEU A 244 3.35 -7.65 -12.82
N GLN A 245 3.14 -6.38 -12.43
CA GLN A 245 2.06 -6.01 -11.52
C GLN A 245 0.67 -6.25 -12.14
N VAL A 246 0.48 -5.93 -13.42
CA VAL A 246 -0.78 -6.12 -14.14
C VAL A 246 -1.07 -7.60 -14.32
N VAL A 247 -0.09 -8.39 -14.78
CA VAL A 247 -0.22 -9.86 -14.91
C VAL A 247 -0.56 -10.48 -13.57
N GLY A 248 0.12 -10.05 -12.50
CA GLY A 248 -0.17 -10.47 -11.12
C GLY A 248 -1.59 -10.13 -10.68
N ALA A 249 -2.04 -8.91 -10.95
CA ALA A 249 -3.39 -8.46 -10.62
C ALA A 249 -4.47 -9.22 -11.42
N LEU A 250 -4.21 -9.54 -12.69
CA LEU A 250 -5.12 -10.32 -13.53
C LEU A 250 -5.20 -11.78 -13.07
N ALA A 251 -4.06 -12.39 -12.73
CA ALA A 251 -4.03 -13.74 -12.16
C ALA A 251 -4.79 -13.79 -10.82
N ASP A 252 -4.56 -12.82 -9.94
CA ASP A 252 -5.26 -12.72 -8.65
C ASP A 252 -6.76 -12.48 -8.82
N ARG A 253 -7.18 -11.72 -9.84
CA ARG A 253 -8.61 -11.55 -10.19
C ARG A 253 -9.29 -12.86 -10.58
N ARG A 254 -8.59 -13.74 -11.31
CA ARG A 254 -9.11 -15.06 -11.70
C ARG A 254 -9.28 -15.99 -10.49
N HIS A 255 -8.49 -15.79 -9.44
CA HIS A 255 -8.56 -16.56 -8.20
C HIS A 255 -9.31 -15.85 -7.07
N ARG A 256 -10.20 -14.90 -7.41
CA ARG A 256 -11.08 -14.27 -6.41
C ARG A 256 -11.96 -15.35 -5.77
N VAL A 257 -11.68 -15.61 -4.50
CA VAL A 257 -12.44 -16.54 -3.68
C VAL A 257 -13.75 -15.83 -3.31
N ALA A 258 -14.88 -16.38 -3.72
CA ALA A 258 -16.18 -15.96 -3.22
C ALA A 258 -16.22 -16.18 -1.70
N LEU A 259 -16.83 -15.25 -0.97
CA LEU A 259 -17.03 -15.44 0.45
C LEU A 259 -17.93 -16.67 0.67
N PRO A 260 -17.61 -17.57 1.61
CA PRO A 260 -18.46 -18.71 1.91
C PRO A 260 -19.82 -18.26 2.45
N ALA A 261 -20.80 -19.16 2.50
CA ALA A 261 -22.03 -18.88 3.24
C ALA A 261 -21.70 -18.67 4.73
N GLY A 262 -22.30 -17.65 5.35
CA GLY A 262 -22.01 -17.32 6.75
C GLY A 262 -22.80 -16.12 7.24
N HIS A 263 -22.71 -15.86 8.55
CA HIS A 263 -23.35 -14.71 9.16
C HIS A 263 -22.48 -13.46 8.98
N TYR A 264 -22.83 -12.62 8.02
CA TYR A 264 -22.13 -11.34 7.77
C TYR A 264 -22.84 -10.13 8.39
N GLY A 265 -23.97 -10.37 9.08
CA GLY A 265 -24.85 -9.35 9.64
C GLY A 265 -26.33 -9.64 9.35
N GLU A 266 -27.19 -8.63 9.53
CA GLU A 266 -28.61 -8.75 9.27
C GLU A 266 -28.89 -8.80 7.77
N LEU A 267 -29.68 -9.79 7.35
CA LEU A 267 -30.11 -9.94 5.97
C LEU A 267 -31.01 -8.79 5.57
N ARG A 268 -30.91 -8.38 4.30
CA ARG A 268 -31.86 -7.42 3.74
C ARG A 268 -33.23 -8.10 3.61
N PRO A 269 -34.33 -7.52 4.13
CA PRO A 269 -35.65 -8.08 3.91
C PRO A 269 -35.91 -8.15 2.40
N VAL A 270 -36.25 -9.34 1.92
CA VAL A 270 -36.69 -9.56 0.54
C VAL A 270 -38.00 -8.81 0.39
N ARG A 271 -38.01 -7.77 -0.46
CA ARG A 271 -39.23 -7.07 -0.86
C ARG A 271 -39.67 -7.60 -2.21
#